data_AF-A0A9E3YVL8-F1
#
_entry.id   AF-A0A9E3YVL8-F1
#
_cell.length_a   1.000
_cell.length_b   1.000
_cell.length_c   1.000
_cell.angle_alpha   90.00
_cell.angle_beta   90.00
_cell.angle_gamma   90.00
#
_symmetry.space_group_name_H-M   'P 1'
#
loop_
_entity.id
_entity.type
_entity.pdbx_description
1 polymer ?
#
loop_
_entity_poly.entity_id
_entity_poly.type
_entity_poly.pdbx_seq_one_letter_code
_entity_poly.pdbx_strand_id
1 'polypeptide(L)'
;RSPDAHFFVEARYNGTQTVGISPDYSELSKLTDIWLHPKQGTDGAMAMAMGHVVLREFFLDRQVEYFRDYARRFTDLPMLVRLVERDGRMVPDRYLRASDFADSLGTPEHAEWKTVGFDADGRPVVPHGSIGFRWPGKDSADAKKWNLEEKDAGGVDIRLQLSAIDARDAALDVAFPCFAGGDGGG
;
A
#
# COMPACT_ATOMS: atom_id res chain seq x y z
N ARG A 1 13.78 20.52 -22.57
CA ARG A 1 12.56 20.61 -21.74
C ARG A 1 12.74 21.83 -20.86
N SER A 2 12.31 22.98 -21.34
CA SER A 2 12.63 24.30 -20.75
C SER A 2 11.43 25.15 -20.32
N PRO A 3 10.18 24.98 -20.82
CA PRO A 3 9.13 25.95 -20.50
C PRO A 3 8.68 25.89 -19.04
N ASP A 4 8.74 24.74 -18.37
CA ASP A 4 8.23 24.58 -16.99
C ASP A 4 9.27 24.77 -15.89
N ALA A 5 10.55 24.97 -16.25
CA ALA A 5 11.65 25.04 -15.28
C ALA A 5 11.50 26.24 -14.32
N HIS A 6 10.82 27.30 -14.76
CA HIS A 6 10.59 28.49 -13.93
C HIS A 6 9.78 28.15 -12.67
N PHE A 7 8.77 27.26 -12.74
CA PHE A 7 8.01 26.84 -11.55
C PHE A 7 8.91 26.18 -10.48
N PHE A 8 9.87 25.35 -10.90
CA PHE A 8 10.80 24.70 -9.97
C PHE A 8 11.72 25.71 -9.28
N VAL A 9 12.24 26.67 -10.04
CA VAL A 9 13.14 27.71 -9.51
C VAL A 9 12.38 28.69 -8.61
N GLU A 10 11.18 29.12 -9.02
CA GLU A 10 10.35 30.07 -8.28
C GLU A 10 9.83 29.49 -6.95
N ALA A 11 9.53 28.18 -6.91
CA ALA A 11 9.14 27.50 -5.67
C ALA A 11 10.21 27.60 -4.57
N ARG A 12 11.50 27.67 -4.96
CA ARG A 12 12.61 27.85 -4.02
C ARG A 12 12.59 29.23 -3.36
N TYR A 13 12.21 30.27 -4.10
CA TYR A 13 11.99 31.60 -3.49
C TYR A 13 10.81 31.61 -2.52
N ASN A 14 9.88 30.67 -2.66
CA ASN A 14 8.81 30.42 -1.71
C ASN A 14 9.19 29.44 -0.57
N GLY A 15 10.49 29.22 -0.33
CA GLY A 15 11.00 28.41 0.79
C GLY A 15 10.98 26.89 0.56
N THR A 16 10.66 26.41 -0.64
CA THR A 16 10.67 24.98 -0.96
C THR A 16 12.10 24.48 -1.10
N GLN A 17 12.45 23.43 -0.34
CA GLN A 17 13.73 22.74 -0.50
C GLN A 17 13.68 21.77 -1.67
N THR A 18 14.78 21.69 -2.42
CA THR A 18 14.89 20.90 -3.65
C THR A 18 16.06 19.93 -3.60
N VAL A 19 15.82 18.71 -4.09
CA VAL A 19 16.83 17.63 -4.13
C VAL A 19 16.92 17.09 -5.55
N GLY A 20 18.13 17.07 -6.11
CA GLY A 20 18.45 16.44 -7.38
C GLY A 20 18.99 15.04 -7.16
N ILE A 21 18.38 14.04 -7.77
CA ILE A 21 18.86 12.64 -7.72
C ILE A 21 19.26 12.24 -9.14
N SER A 22 20.56 12.20 -9.41
CA SER A 22 21.10 11.83 -10.72
C SER A 22 22.52 11.27 -10.58
N PRO A 23 22.88 10.22 -11.36
CA PRO A 23 24.21 9.61 -11.28
C PRO A 23 25.33 10.58 -11.71
N ASP A 24 25.04 11.48 -12.64
CA ASP A 24 25.91 12.53 -13.14
C ASP A 24 25.49 13.92 -12.63
N TYR A 25 26.40 14.88 -12.72
CA TYR A 25 26.12 16.28 -12.37
C TYR A 25 25.38 16.97 -13.52
N SER A 26 24.07 16.74 -13.56
CA SER A 26 23.20 17.24 -14.62
C SER A 26 22.87 18.73 -14.46
N GLU A 27 22.25 19.35 -15.48
CA GLU A 27 21.77 20.74 -15.38
C GLU A 27 20.75 20.93 -14.24
N LEU A 28 20.02 19.88 -13.85
CA LEU A 28 19.12 19.91 -12.69
C LEU A 28 19.89 20.11 -11.37
N SER A 29 21.06 19.48 -11.24
CA SER A 29 21.87 19.51 -10.03
C SER A 29 22.33 20.94 -9.67
N LYS A 30 22.45 21.83 -10.66
CA LYS A 30 22.75 23.26 -10.45
C LYS A 30 21.58 24.03 -9.82
N LEU A 31 20.35 23.54 -9.99
CA LEU A 31 19.13 24.21 -9.54
C LEU A 31 18.62 23.67 -8.20
N THR A 32 19.29 22.66 -7.62
CA THR A 32 18.87 21.98 -6.40
C THR A 32 19.73 22.34 -5.20
N ASP A 33 19.17 22.25 -4.00
CA ASP A 33 19.89 22.53 -2.75
C ASP A 33 20.78 21.35 -2.32
N ILE A 34 20.37 20.11 -2.66
CA ILE A 34 21.12 18.88 -2.39
C ILE A 34 21.21 18.07 -3.69
N TRP A 35 22.38 17.53 -3.99
CA TRP A 35 22.57 16.55 -5.07
C TRP A 35 22.97 15.19 -4.49
N LEU A 36 22.20 14.15 -4.81
CA LEU A 36 22.49 12.75 -4.48
C LEU A 36 22.81 11.99 -5.78
N HIS A 37 23.87 11.21 -5.75
CA HIS A 37 24.44 10.56 -6.94
C HIS A 37 24.48 9.02 -6.81
N PRO A 38 23.32 8.35 -6.75
CA PRO A 38 23.29 6.89 -6.73
C PRO A 38 23.88 6.33 -8.03
N LYS A 39 24.38 5.09 -7.98
CA LYS A 39 24.75 4.37 -9.20
C LYS A 39 23.50 4.24 -10.10
N GLN A 40 23.66 4.43 -11.40
CA GLN A 40 22.51 4.35 -12.31
C GLN A 40 21.79 3.00 -12.20
N GLY A 41 20.46 3.02 -12.08
CA GLY A 41 19.66 1.80 -11.94
C GLY A 41 19.57 1.24 -10.51
N THR A 42 20.18 1.89 -9.52
CA THR A 42 20.07 1.50 -8.10
C THR A 42 19.12 2.39 -7.29
N ASP A 43 18.36 3.27 -7.94
CA ASP A 43 17.42 4.20 -7.29
C ASP A 43 16.35 3.46 -6.47
N GLY A 44 15.96 2.25 -6.89
CA GLY A 44 15.06 1.39 -6.14
C GLY A 44 15.59 1.01 -4.76
N ALA A 45 16.90 0.74 -4.62
CA ALA A 45 17.52 0.44 -3.33
C ALA A 45 17.49 1.66 -2.41
N MET A 46 17.78 2.85 -2.95
CA MET A 46 17.68 4.11 -2.21
C MET A 46 16.23 4.39 -1.77
N ALA A 47 15.24 4.22 -2.65
CA ALA A 47 13.83 4.41 -2.35
C ALA A 47 13.33 3.44 -1.25
N MET A 48 13.75 2.17 -1.29
CA MET A 48 13.43 1.19 -0.25
C MET A 48 14.03 1.57 1.11
N ALA A 49 15.26 2.09 1.14
CA ALA A 49 15.88 2.59 2.37
C ALA A 49 15.16 3.83 2.93
N MET A 50 14.75 4.76 2.07
CA MET A 50 13.93 5.91 2.48
C MET A 50 12.58 5.46 3.04
N GLY A 51 11.90 4.53 2.35
CA GLY A 51 10.63 3.95 2.79
C GLY A 51 10.76 3.24 4.14
N HIS A 52 11.87 2.54 4.38
CA HIS A 52 12.15 1.92 5.68
C HIS A 52 12.18 2.95 6.82
N VAL A 53 12.90 4.05 6.66
CA VAL A 53 12.96 5.12 7.66
C VAL A 53 11.59 5.75 7.87
N VAL A 54 10.83 6.01 6.79
CA VAL A 54 9.47 6.55 6.88
C VAL A 54 8.56 5.61 7.69
N LEU A 55 8.57 4.31 7.40
CA LEU A 55 7.76 3.33 8.13
C LEU A 55 8.19 3.22 9.59
N ARG A 56 9.50 3.13 9.84
CA ARG A 56 10.06 3.00 11.18
C ARG A 56 9.70 4.21 12.05
N GLU A 57 10.02 5.40 11.59
CA GLU A 57 9.86 6.60 12.40
C GLU A 57 8.41 7.09 12.45
N PHE A 58 7.64 6.98 11.37
CA PHE A 58 6.32 7.66 11.26
C PHE A 58 5.10 6.72 11.30
N PHE A 59 5.31 5.40 11.22
CA PHE A 59 4.24 4.41 11.38
C PHE A 59 4.42 3.52 12.62
N LEU A 60 5.64 3.35 13.12
CA LEU A 60 5.94 2.58 14.33
C LEU A 60 6.29 3.49 15.51
N ASP A 61 7.45 4.16 15.48
CA ASP A 61 7.97 4.89 16.65
C ASP A 61 7.09 6.12 16.98
N ARG A 62 6.85 6.99 16.00
CA ARG A 62 5.89 8.11 16.07
C ARG A 62 4.73 7.80 15.15
N GLN A 63 3.60 7.38 15.70
CA GLN A 63 2.39 7.09 14.93
C GLN A 63 1.70 8.38 14.44
N VAL A 64 2.12 8.91 13.29
CA VAL A 64 1.55 10.15 12.75
C VAL A 64 0.13 9.92 12.23
N GLU A 65 -0.85 10.62 12.82
CA GLU A 65 -2.27 10.43 12.56
C GLU A 65 -2.63 10.57 11.08
N TYR A 66 -2.18 11.65 10.44
CA TYR A 66 -2.46 11.90 9.02
C TYR A 66 -1.98 10.76 8.12
N PHE A 67 -0.76 10.23 8.35
CA PHE A 67 -0.20 9.16 7.54
C PHE A 67 -0.94 7.84 7.74
N ARG A 68 -1.27 7.51 9.00
CA ARG A 68 -2.00 6.29 9.33
C ARG A 68 -3.43 6.31 8.81
N ASP A 69 -4.11 7.44 8.95
CA ASP A 69 -5.45 7.63 8.43
C ASP A 69 -5.48 7.55 6.89
N TYR A 70 -4.53 8.21 6.23
CA TYR A 70 -4.38 8.12 4.78
C TYR A 70 -4.13 6.68 4.31
N ALA A 71 -3.14 6.00 4.92
CA ALA A 71 -2.81 4.62 4.60
C ALA A 71 -4.00 3.68 4.78
N ARG A 72 -4.78 3.85 5.87
CA ARG A 72 -5.96 3.03 6.15
C ARG A 72 -7.05 3.19 5.09
N ARG A 73 -7.31 4.41 4.63
CA ARG A 73 -8.46 4.72 3.76
C ARG A 73 -8.17 4.62 2.27
N PHE A 74 -6.94 4.90 1.87
CA PHE A 74 -6.60 5.16 0.47
C PHE A 74 -5.56 4.19 -0.11
N THR A 75 -5.18 3.16 0.65
CA THR A 75 -4.27 2.11 0.17
C THR A 75 -4.85 0.74 0.44
N ASP A 76 -4.26 -0.29 -0.15
CA ASP A 76 -4.58 -1.69 0.09
C ASP A 76 -3.81 -2.30 1.28
N LEU A 77 -3.05 -1.50 2.03
CA LEU A 77 -2.34 -1.96 3.25
C LEU A 77 -3.23 -2.70 4.27
N PRO A 78 -4.49 -2.33 4.53
CA PRO A 78 -5.34 -3.07 5.46
C PRO A 78 -5.96 -4.35 4.88
N MET A 79 -5.73 -4.66 3.60
CA MET A 79 -6.32 -5.85 2.96
C MET A 79 -5.58 -7.12 3.35
N LEU A 80 -6.32 -8.21 3.55
CA LEU A 80 -5.78 -9.50 3.94
C LEU A 80 -5.20 -10.25 2.75
N VAL A 81 -4.03 -10.87 2.96
CA VAL A 81 -3.35 -11.72 1.98
C VAL A 81 -3.36 -13.16 2.49
N ARG A 82 -3.70 -14.10 1.60
CA ARG A 82 -3.63 -15.52 1.91
C ARG A 82 -2.17 -15.98 1.92
N LEU A 83 -1.79 -16.72 2.96
CA LEU A 83 -0.52 -17.43 3.00
C LEU A 83 -0.71 -18.88 2.55
N VAL A 84 0.23 -19.39 1.75
CA VAL A 84 0.24 -20.77 1.27
C VAL A 84 1.62 -21.38 1.45
N GLU A 85 1.66 -22.70 1.64
CA GLU A 85 2.92 -23.44 1.65
C GLU A 85 3.37 -23.73 0.21
N ARG A 86 4.62 -23.40 -0.11
CA ARG A 86 5.31 -23.79 -1.35
C ARG A 86 6.75 -24.17 -1.02
N ASP A 87 7.18 -25.35 -1.46
CA ASP A 87 8.54 -25.86 -1.25
C ASP A 87 9.00 -25.81 0.23
N GLY A 88 8.11 -26.15 1.16
CA GLY A 88 8.37 -26.15 2.60
C GLY A 88 8.49 -24.75 3.23
N ARG A 89 8.06 -23.70 2.54
CA ARG A 89 8.06 -22.31 3.03
C ARG A 89 6.67 -21.69 2.92
N MET A 90 6.31 -20.84 3.88
CA MET A 90 5.12 -20.00 3.74
C MET A 90 5.43 -18.81 2.83
N VAL A 91 4.57 -18.55 1.86
CA VAL A 91 4.70 -17.42 0.92
C VAL A 91 3.36 -16.68 0.80
N PRO A 92 3.38 -15.36 0.51
CA PRO A 92 2.16 -14.65 0.15
C PRO A 92 1.63 -15.17 -1.20
N ASP A 93 0.32 -15.40 -1.27
CA ASP A 93 -0.37 -15.77 -2.51
C ASP A 93 -1.19 -14.58 -3.02
N ARG A 94 -2.50 -14.72 -3.17
CA ARG A 94 -3.40 -13.63 -3.54
C ARG A 94 -4.05 -12.97 -2.33
N TYR A 95 -4.64 -11.80 -2.56
CA TYR A 95 -5.60 -11.21 -1.63
C TYR A 95 -6.71 -12.21 -1.29
N LEU A 96 -7.10 -12.22 -0.02
CA LEU A 96 -8.28 -12.91 0.45
C LEU A 96 -9.51 -12.24 -0.14
N ARG A 97 -10.44 -13.06 -0.65
CA ARG A 97 -11.64 -12.59 -1.34
C ARG A 97 -12.87 -12.96 -0.54
N ALA A 98 -13.96 -12.21 -0.73
CA ALA A 98 -15.23 -12.54 -0.08
C ALA A 98 -15.67 -13.98 -0.41
N SER A 99 -15.45 -14.45 -1.64
CA SER A 99 -15.78 -15.82 -2.07
C SER A 99 -14.98 -16.93 -1.37
N ASP A 100 -13.93 -16.59 -0.61
CA ASP A 100 -13.22 -17.56 0.23
C ASP A 100 -13.98 -17.92 1.53
N PHE A 101 -15.04 -17.17 1.85
CA PHE A 101 -15.90 -17.39 3.01
C PHE A 101 -17.18 -18.14 2.61
N ALA A 102 -17.69 -19.01 3.50
CA ALA A 102 -18.81 -19.91 3.21
C ALA A 102 -20.10 -19.21 2.73
N ASP A 103 -20.38 -18.00 3.22
CA ASP A 103 -21.54 -17.18 2.87
C ASP A 103 -21.16 -15.94 2.05
N SER A 104 -19.93 -15.90 1.51
CA SER A 104 -19.36 -14.74 0.82
C SER A 104 -19.41 -13.44 1.64
N LEU A 105 -19.39 -13.52 2.98
CA LEU A 105 -19.55 -12.37 3.88
C LEU A 105 -20.83 -11.56 3.56
N GLY A 106 -21.90 -12.25 3.16
CA GLY A 106 -23.18 -11.63 2.80
C GLY A 106 -23.17 -10.84 1.49
N THR A 107 -22.13 -10.97 0.64
CA THR A 107 -21.99 -10.20 -0.60
C THR A 107 -21.66 -11.08 -1.83
N PRO A 108 -22.57 -11.98 -2.24
CA PRO A 108 -22.29 -13.06 -3.19
C PRO A 108 -22.05 -12.61 -4.65
N GLU A 109 -22.57 -11.45 -5.06
CA GLU A 109 -22.38 -10.94 -6.43
C GLU A 109 -20.91 -10.54 -6.63
N HIS A 110 -20.22 -11.11 -7.63
CA HIS A 110 -18.79 -10.84 -7.88
C HIS A 110 -17.87 -10.98 -6.64
N ALA A 111 -18.21 -11.89 -5.73
CA ALA A 111 -17.51 -12.06 -4.45
C ALA A 111 -16.00 -12.36 -4.62
N GLU A 112 -15.61 -13.00 -5.72
CA GLU A 112 -14.22 -13.28 -6.09
C GLU A 112 -13.39 -12.03 -6.43
N TRP A 113 -14.05 -10.89 -6.64
CA TRP A 113 -13.43 -9.60 -6.97
C TRP A 113 -13.44 -8.61 -5.80
N LYS A 114 -13.88 -9.03 -4.62
CA LYS A 114 -14.01 -8.19 -3.43
C LYS A 114 -12.96 -8.57 -2.39
N THR A 115 -12.08 -7.65 -2.03
CA THR A 115 -11.03 -7.84 -1.02
C THR A 115 -11.61 -7.78 0.39
N VAL A 116 -10.93 -8.42 1.35
CA VAL A 116 -11.35 -8.49 2.75
C VAL A 116 -10.32 -7.79 3.63
N GLY A 117 -10.78 -7.06 4.64
CA GLY A 117 -9.96 -6.47 5.71
C GLY A 117 -10.51 -6.84 7.09
N PHE A 118 -9.79 -6.50 8.16
CA PHE A 118 -10.34 -6.57 9.52
C PHE A 118 -10.90 -5.22 9.94
N ASP A 119 -12.11 -5.21 10.50
CA ASP A 119 -12.66 -4.05 11.22
C ASP A 119 -11.95 -3.87 12.58
N ALA A 120 -12.22 -2.76 13.27
CA ALA A 120 -11.62 -2.42 14.55
C ALA A 120 -11.78 -3.53 15.61
N ASP A 121 -12.87 -4.29 15.54
CA ASP A 121 -13.18 -5.39 16.45
C ASP A 121 -12.49 -6.72 16.07
N GLY A 122 -11.69 -6.75 14.99
CA GLY A 122 -11.06 -7.96 14.46
C GLY A 122 -11.97 -8.83 13.59
N ARG A 123 -13.21 -8.40 13.33
CA ARG A 123 -14.14 -9.12 12.44
C ARG A 123 -13.71 -8.93 10.98
N PRO A 124 -13.72 -10.00 10.15
CA PRO A 124 -13.49 -9.86 8.72
C PRO A 124 -14.67 -9.14 8.07
N VAL A 125 -14.37 -8.13 7.26
CA VAL A 125 -15.36 -7.31 6.55
C VAL A 125 -14.94 -7.07 5.10
N VAL A 126 -15.92 -6.85 4.24
CA VAL A 126 -15.70 -6.45 2.84
C VAL A 126 -15.94 -4.94 2.75
N PRO A 127 -14.88 -4.10 2.69
CA PRO A 127 -15.06 -2.66 2.53
C PRO A 127 -15.59 -2.32 1.14
N HIS A 128 -16.28 -1.19 1.03
CA HIS A 128 -16.60 -0.56 -0.24
C HIS A 128 -15.37 -0.35 -1.13
N GLY A 129 -15.60 -0.16 -2.44
CA GLY A 129 -14.58 0.35 -3.37
C GLY A 129 -13.78 -0.71 -4.14
N SER A 130 -13.78 -1.97 -3.69
CA SER A 130 -13.17 -3.06 -4.46
C SER A 130 -13.83 -3.24 -5.84
N ILE A 131 -13.09 -3.79 -6.81
CA ILE A 131 -13.52 -3.84 -8.22
C ILE A 131 -14.82 -4.65 -8.43
N GLY A 132 -15.13 -5.58 -7.52
CA GLY A 132 -16.40 -6.33 -7.55
C GLY A 132 -17.65 -5.46 -7.37
N PHE A 133 -17.54 -4.25 -6.81
CA PHE A 133 -18.66 -3.31 -6.69
C PHE A 133 -18.86 -2.41 -7.93
N ARG A 134 -17.96 -2.46 -8.91
CA ARG A 134 -17.95 -1.52 -10.04
C ARG A 134 -19.06 -1.80 -11.07
N TRP A 135 -19.43 -3.06 -11.24
CA TRP A 135 -20.34 -3.50 -12.29
C TRP A 135 -21.57 -4.23 -11.75
N PRO A 136 -22.35 -3.61 -10.84
CA PRO A 136 -23.50 -4.27 -10.25
C PRO A 136 -24.64 -4.45 -11.25
N GLY A 137 -25.45 -5.50 -11.06
CA GLY A 137 -26.70 -5.68 -11.79
C GLY A 137 -27.69 -4.51 -11.58
N LYS A 138 -28.67 -4.39 -12.48
CA LYS A 138 -29.62 -3.25 -12.56
C LYS A 138 -30.37 -2.95 -11.25
N ASP A 139 -30.64 -3.98 -10.44
CA ASP A 139 -31.33 -3.90 -9.15
C ASP A 139 -30.52 -4.54 -8.02
N SER A 140 -29.19 -4.55 -8.18
CA SER A 140 -28.27 -5.18 -7.22
C SER A 140 -28.20 -4.39 -5.92
N ALA A 141 -28.12 -5.13 -4.80
CA ALA A 141 -27.81 -4.57 -3.49
C ALA A 141 -26.44 -3.86 -3.45
N ASP A 142 -25.55 -4.13 -4.42
CA ASP A 142 -24.21 -3.55 -4.53
C ASP A 142 -24.14 -2.25 -5.32
N ALA A 143 -25.28 -1.80 -5.85
CA ALA A 143 -25.37 -0.49 -6.49
C ALA A 143 -24.83 0.62 -5.57
N LYS A 144 -24.02 1.52 -6.14
CA LYS A 144 -23.41 2.68 -5.46
C LYS A 144 -22.35 2.36 -4.39
N LYS A 145 -21.87 1.12 -4.27
CA LYS A 145 -20.79 0.74 -3.32
C LYS A 145 -19.37 0.85 -3.89
N TRP A 146 -19.20 1.24 -5.17
CA TRP A 146 -17.88 1.53 -5.75
C TRP A 146 -17.44 2.95 -5.41
N ASN A 147 -17.07 3.15 -4.13
CA ASN A 147 -16.56 4.40 -3.57
C ASN A 147 -15.57 4.09 -2.43
N LEU A 148 -14.95 5.12 -1.87
CA LEU A 148 -13.98 5.00 -0.77
C LEU A 148 -14.57 5.45 0.58
N GLU A 149 -15.90 5.34 0.75
CA GLU A 149 -16.51 5.50 2.07
C GLU A 149 -16.04 4.38 2.99
N GLU A 150 -15.75 4.69 4.26
CA GLU A 150 -15.35 3.71 5.27
C GLU A 150 -16.57 2.89 5.73
N LYS A 151 -17.16 2.12 4.82
CA LYS A 151 -18.32 1.25 5.05
C LYS A 151 -18.06 -0.17 4.56
N ASP A 152 -18.67 -1.13 5.24
CA ASP A 152 -18.73 -2.51 4.78
C ASP A 152 -19.78 -2.71 3.68
N ALA A 153 -19.83 -3.91 3.10
CA ALA A 153 -20.81 -4.28 2.09
C ALA A 153 -22.27 -4.21 2.57
N GLY A 154 -22.52 -4.18 3.88
CA GLY A 154 -23.84 -3.96 4.48
C GLY A 154 -24.21 -2.48 4.62
N GLY A 155 -23.27 -1.57 4.38
CA GLY A 155 -23.42 -0.13 4.55
C GLY A 155 -23.19 0.35 5.99
N VAL A 156 -22.61 -0.49 6.84
CA VAL A 156 -22.25 -0.14 8.23
C VAL A 156 -20.89 0.54 8.21
N ASP A 157 -20.74 1.61 8.98
CA ASP A 157 -19.45 2.29 9.14
C ASP A 157 -18.43 1.35 9.81
N ILE A 158 -17.23 1.28 9.23
CA ILE A 158 -16.14 0.42 9.70
C ILE A 158 -14.85 1.22 9.87
N ARG A 159 -13.88 0.66 10.59
CA ARG A 159 -12.54 1.23 10.72
C ARG A 159 -11.50 0.14 10.56
N LEU A 160 -10.93 0.03 9.36
CA LEU A 160 -10.00 -1.04 9.03
C LEU A 160 -8.72 -1.04 9.87
N GLN A 161 -8.29 -2.22 10.31
CA GLN A 161 -7.01 -2.40 10.98
C GLN A 161 -5.86 -2.46 9.95
N LEU A 162 -4.76 -1.75 10.23
CA LEU A 162 -3.55 -1.78 9.39
C LEU A 162 -2.62 -2.96 9.69
N SER A 163 -2.75 -3.57 10.86
CA SER A 163 -1.86 -4.64 11.30
C SER A 163 -2.62 -5.59 12.22
N ALA A 164 -2.36 -6.88 12.04
CA ALA A 164 -2.86 -7.94 12.92
C ALA A 164 -1.90 -8.24 14.07
N ILE A 165 -0.81 -7.48 14.25
CA ILE A 165 0.26 -7.85 15.22
C ILE A 165 -0.29 -8.02 16.64
N ASP A 166 -1.20 -7.18 17.11
CA ASP A 166 -1.73 -7.26 18.47
C ASP A 166 -2.89 -8.24 18.63
N ALA A 167 -3.46 -8.72 17.52
CA ALA A 167 -4.62 -9.61 17.47
C ALA A 167 -4.35 -10.81 16.53
N ARG A 168 -3.23 -11.50 16.76
CA ARG A 168 -2.79 -12.66 15.96
C ARG A 168 -2.95 -13.97 16.73
N ASP A 169 -3.33 -15.02 16.02
CA ASP A 169 -3.34 -16.39 16.56
C ASP A 169 -1.93 -16.99 16.65
N ALA A 170 -1.08 -16.67 15.66
CA ALA A 170 0.28 -17.18 15.57
C ALA A 170 1.20 -16.21 14.82
N ALA A 171 2.52 -16.40 14.98
CA ALA A 171 3.54 -15.80 14.13
C ALA A 171 4.12 -16.89 13.22
N LEU A 172 4.13 -16.63 11.91
CA LEU A 172 4.66 -17.55 10.90
C LEU A 172 5.79 -16.87 10.14
N ASP A 173 6.84 -17.62 9.81
CA ASP A 173 7.92 -17.14 8.97
C ASP A 173 7.49 -17.15 7.51
N VAL A 174 7.37 -15.96 6.92
CA VAL A 174 6.96 -15.77 5.52
C VAL A 174 8.17 -15.39 4.67
N ALA A 175 8.41 -16.16 3.61
CA ALA A 175 9.53 -15.93 2.70
C ALA A 175 9.20 -14.84 1.66
N PHE A 176 10.15 -13.94 1.46
CA PHE A 176 10.12 -12.91 0.41
C PHE A 176 11.30 -13.12 -0.55
N PRO A 177 11.09 -12.94 -1.87
CA PRO A 177 12.19 -13.00 -2.81
C PRO A 177 13.16 -11.83 -2.59
N CYS A 178 14.46 -12.13 -2.58
CA CYS A 178 15.53 -11.13 -2.49
C CYS A 178 16.43 -11.25 -3.70
N PHE A 179 16.58 -10.15 -4.44
CA PHE A 179 17.41 -10.07 -5.66
C PHE A 179 18.67 -9.23 -5.44
N ALA A 180 18.98 -8.87 -4.19
CA ALA A 180 20.17 -8.13 -3.83
C ALA A 180 21.38 -9.08 -3.87
N GLY A 181 21.94 -9.28 -5.07
CA GLY A 181 23.09 -10.15 -5.32
C GLY A 181 22.93 -10.83 -6.68
N GLY A 182 23.81 -10.49 -7.63
CA GLY A 182 24.04 -11.40 -8.76
C GLY A 182 24.73 -12.65 -8.20
N ASP A 183 24.39 -13.82 -8.70
CA ASP A 183 25.04 -15.08 -8.32
C ASP A 183 26.57 -14.93 -8.27
N GLY A 184 27.09 -14.91 -7.05
CA GLY A 184 28.51 -14.98 -6.73
C GLY A 184 28.63 -15.95 -5.56
N GLY A 185 28.91 -17.21 -5.88
CA GLY A 185 28.83 -18.34 -4.97
C GLY A 185 29.60 -18.19 -3.65
N GLY A 186 29.11 -18.95 -2.67
CA GLY A 186 29.67 -19.20 -1.35
C GLY A 186 28.70 -20.05 -0.55
#